data_AF-A0A7U9N122-F1
#
_entry.id   AF-A0A7U9N122-F1
#
_cell.length_a   1.000
_cell.length_b   1.000
_cell.length_c   1.000
_cell.angle_alpha   90.00
_cell.angle_beta   90.00
_cell.angle_gamma   90.00
#
_symmetry.space_group_name_H-M   'P 1'
#
loop_
_entity.id
_entity.type
_entity.pdbx_description
1 polymer ?
#
loop_
_entity_poly.entity_id
_entity_poly.type
_entity_poly.pdbx_seq_one_letter_code
_entity_poly.pdbx_strand_id
1 'polypeptide(L)'
;MGVLESREDWKCPFLRNGFQAGGYDILCGLLFHDESSFLDLEQGSCRFDSPEFVRLLELCKKYGATGTNKERMDEDQCLALMREGEVVIEVASSEKGLAGYSIVMQGLGEEGHVVGFPTEEGSGSYVTSYSYGYLVVNAQTAYKEEIGKFFSLLLDYDNQLETDGKSVRMDVIRDSVYYNPQTERYELLCFSNIGNKVSKELALKPDGSTYLEEFLDFVESCQPVPNIPVQIRIIVYEEALPFFEGSKGAVETAEAIQSRVQLYLDERK
;
A
#
# COMPACT_ATOMS: atom_id res chain seq x y z
N MET A 1 4.08 -19.14 -2.25
CA MET A 1 3.26 -20.28 -1.79
C MET A 1 3.93 -21.08 -0.68
N GLY A 2 5.23 -21.44 -0.80
CA GLY A 2 5.91 -22.33 0.17
C GLY A 2 5.82 -21.97 1.66
N VAL A 3 5.80 -20.68 2.05
CA VAL A 3 5.66 -20.29 3.46
C VAL A 3 4.25 -20.55 3.99
N LEU A 4 3.20 -20.17 3.25
CA LEU A 4 1.80 -20.42 3.63
C LEU A 4 1.47 -21.91 3.64
N GLU A 5 2.12 -22.70 2.78
CA GLU A 5 1.96 -24.15 2.70
C GLU A 5 2.80 -24.90 3.74
N SER A 6 3.77 -24.25 4.40
CA SER A 6 4.61 -24.88 5.43
C SER A 6 3.84 -25.27 6.70
N ARG A 7 2.64 -24.69 6.87
CA ARG A 7 1.79 -24.86 8.06
C ARG A 7 0.32 -24.84 7.66
N GLU A 8 -0.49 -25.71 8.24
CA GLU A 8 -1.92 -25.81 7.92
C GLU A 8 -2.82 -25.01 8.86
N ASP A 9 -2.35 -24.68 10.07
CA ASP A 9 -3.11 -24.09 11.17
C ASP A 9 -2.84 -22.58 11.37
N TRP A 10 -2.60 -21.85 10.28
CA TRP A 10 -2.49 -20.39 10.34
C TRP A 10 -3.73 -19.75 10.97
N LYS A 11 -3.55 -19.02 12.06
CA LYS A 11 -4.65 -18.29 12.73
C LYS A 11 -4.95 -16.96 12.03
N CYS A 12 -3.90 -16.18 11.72
CA CYS A 12 -4.01 -14.84 11.17
C CYS A 12 -2.88 -14.52 10.18
N PRO A 13 -2.76 -15.25 9.06
CA PRO A 13 -1.61 -15.13 8.18
C PRO A 13 -1.54 -13.78 7.44
N PHE A 14 -2.66 -13.05 7.34
CA PHE A 14 -2.76 -11.78 6.65
C PHE A 14 -3.37 -10.69 7.55
N LEU A 15 -2.58 -9.67 7.85
CA LEU A 15 -3.03 -8.46 8.52
C LEU A 15 -3.07 -7.26 7.56
N ARG A 16 -3.99 -6.35 7.82
CA ARG A 16 -4.06 -5.05 7.16
C ARG A 16 -4.59 -4.00 8.13
N ASN A 17 -3.78 -2.99 8.46
CA ASN A 17 -4.15 -1.87 9.33
C ASN A 17 -4.74 -2.30 10.69
N GLY A 18 -4.19 -3.36 11.30
CA GLY A 18 -4.71 -3.90 12.56
C GLY A 18 -5.94 -4.80 12.44
N PHE A 19 -6.34 -5.19 11.23
CA PHE A 19 -7.44 -6.12 11.02
C PHE A 19 -6.95 -7.39 10.33
N GLN A 20 -7.53 -8.53 10.69
CA GLN A 20 -7.39 -9.74 9.87
C GLN A 20 -8.05 -9.49 8.50
N ALA A 21 -7.29 -9.68 7.44
CA ALA A 21 -7.78 -9.41 6.08
C ALA A 21 -8.90 -10.38 5.70
N GLY A 22 -9.98 -9.89 5.09
CA GLY A 22 -11.03 -10.74 4.54
C GLY A 22 -10.56 -11.36 3.22
N GLY A 23 -11.25 -12.41 2.75
CA GLY A 23 -10.85 -13.08 1.51
C GLY A 23 -10.78 -12.12 0.31
N TYR A 24 -11.74 -11.21 0.19
CA TYR A 24 -11.72 -10.18 -0.85
C TYR A 24 -10.60 -9.15 -0.66
N ASP A 25 -10.25 -8.79 0.59
CA ASP A 25 -9.16 -7.86 0.86
C ASP A 25 -7.81 -8.44 0.46
N ILE A 26 -7.59 -9.73 0.74
CA ILE A 26 -6.41 -10.49 0.33
C ILE A 26 -6.36 -10.55 -1.20
N LEU A 27 -7.48 -10.88 -1.84
CA LEU A 27 -7.56 -10.92 -3.31
C LEU A 27 -7.17 -9.58 -3.93
N CYS A 28 -7.72 -8.47 -3.43
CA CYS A 28 -7.36 -7.14 -3.93
C CYS A 28 -5.88 -6.81 -3.73
N GLY A 29 -5.35 -7.16 -2.55
CA GLY A 29 -3.93 -6.95 -2.21
C GLY A 29 -2.98 -7.66 -3.17
N LEU A 30 -3.34 -8.87 -3.60
CA LEU A 30 -2.51 -9.68 -4.50
C LEU A 30 -2.79 -9.42 -5.98
N LEU A 31 -4.00 -8.97 -6.34
CA LEU A 31 -4.40 -8.81 -7.74
C LEU A 31 -4.10 -7.42 -8.31
N PHE A 32 -4.21 -6.35 -7.51
CA PHE A 32 -4.18 -4.96 -8.03
C PHE A 32 -2.90 -4.19 -7.68
N HIS A 33 -1.95 -4.81 -7.00
CA HIS A 33 -0.64 -4.24 -6.67
C HIS A 33 0.48 -4.94 -7.46
N ASP A 34 0.19 -5.36 -8.69
CA ASP A 34 1.13 -6.01 -9.60
C ASP A 34 0.80 -5.59 -11.04
N GLU A 35 1.76 -5.72 -11.94
CA GLU A 35 1.45 -6.04 -13.34
C GLU A 35 0.93 -7.48 -13.36
N SER A 36 -0.30 -7.63 -12.86
CA SER A 36 -0.87 -8.95 -12.61
C SER A 36 -0.80 -9.79 -13.88
N SER A 37 -0.20 -10.98 -13.76
CA SER A 37 -0.20 -11.99 -14.84
C SER A 37 -1.61 -12.42 -15.31
N PHE A 38 -2.67 -11.90 -14.67
CA PHE A 38 -4.08 -12.10 -15.01
C PHE A 38 -4.69 -10.97 -15.85
N LEU A 39 -4.06 -9.79 -15.94
CA LEU A 39 -4.63 -8.62 -16.61
C LEU A 39 -3.57 -7.82 -17.37
N ASP A 40 -3.68 -7.81 -18.69
CA ASP A 40 -2.87 -6.98 -19.59
C ASP A 40 -3.77 -5.89 -20.18
N LEU A 41 -3.64 -4.69 -19.63
CA LEU A 41 -4.40 -3.52 -20.09
C LEU A 41 -3.92 -3.00 -21.45
N GLU A 42 -2.64 -3.20 -21.80
CA GLU A 42 -2.08 -2.72 -23.06
C GLU A 42 -2.54 -3.59 -24.23
N GLN A 43 -2.54 -4.91 -24.05
CA GLN A 43 -3.04 -5.86 -25.05
C GLN A 43 -4.56 -6.03 -24.98
N GLY A 44 -5.21 -5.53 -23.94
CA GLY A 44 -6.65 -5.66 -23.71
C GLY A 44 -7.06 -7.12 -23.55
N SER A 45 -6.32 -7.85 -22.71
CA SER A 45 -6.54 -9.27 -22.44
C SER A 45 -6.52 -9.60 -20.94
N CYS A 46 -7.21 -10.65 -20.54
CA CYS A 46 -7.16 -11.18 -19.17
C CYS A 46 -7.16 -12.71 -19.15
N ARG A 47 -6.73 -13.28 -18.02
CA ARG A 47 -6.57 -14.74 -17.81
C ARG A 47 -7.08 -15.18 -16.44
N PHE A 48 -8.22 -14.66 -16.03
CA PHE A 48 -8.88 -15.01 -14.77
C PHE A 48 -9.45 -16.42 -14.75
N ASP A 49 -9.66 -17.06 -15.89
CA ASP A 49 -10.09 -18.46 -16.02
C ASP A 49 -8.93 -19.47 -15.83
N SER A 50 -7.72 -19.00 -15.51
CA SER A 50 -6.57 -19.88 -15.35
C SER A 50 -6.63 -20.69 -14.04
N PRO A 51 -6.02 -21.89 -14.00
CA PRO A 51 -5.88 -22.67 -12.78
C PRO A 51 -5.19 -21.91 -11.64
N GLU A 52 -4.27 -21.00 -11.95
CA GLU A 52 -3.55 -20.15 -11.00
C GLU A 52 -4.51 -19.19 -10.30
N PHE A 53 -5.43 -18.56 -11.03
CA PHE A 53 -6.41 -17.65 -10.45
C PHE A 53 -7.44 -18.39 -9.60
N VAL A 54 -7.88 -19.58 -10.04
CA VAL A 54 -8.75 -20.45 -9.22
C VAL A 54 -8.09 -20.81 -7.90
N ARG A 55 -6.80 -21.19 -7.91
CA ARG A 55 -6.03 -21.44 -6.68
C ARG A 55 -5.90 -20.19 -5.80
N LEU A 56 -5.72 -19.01 -6.41
CA LEU A 56 -5.68 -17.74 -5.67
C LEU A 56 -6.99 -17.47 -4.94
N LEU A 57 -8.15 -17.67 -5.59
CA LEU A 57 -9.46 -17.54 -4.96
C LEU A 57 -9.61 -18.48 -3.75
N GLU A 58 -9.26 -19.75 -3.92
CA GLU A 58 -9.32 -20.75 -2.84
C GLU A 58 -8.42 -20.39 -1.66
N LEU A 59 -7.20 -19.93 -1.93
CA LEU A 59 -6.28 -19.44 -0.91
C LEU A 59 -6.86 -18.26 -0.13
N CYS A 60 -7.39 -17.27 -0.86
CA CYS A 60 -8.01 -16.09 -0.27
C CYS A 60 -9.19 -16.48 0.63
N LYS A 61 -10.00 -17.47 0.23
CA LYS A 61 -11.13 -17.97 1.02
C LYS A 61 -10.67 -18.76 2.24
N LYS A 62 -9.62 -19.58 2.11
CA LYS A 62 -9.07 -20.38 3.20
C LYS A 62 -8.53 -19.52 4.33
N TYR A 63 -7.80 -18.45 3.99
CA TYR A 63 -7.05 -17.65 4.96
C TYR A 63 -7.72 -16.30 5.30
N GLY A 64 -8.75 -15.91 4.56
CA GLY A 64 -9.51 -14.70 4.82
C GLY A 64 -10.38 -14.84 6.08
N ALA A 65 -10.39 -13.79 6.90
CA ALA A 65 -11.31 -13.70 8.03
C ALA A 65 -12.76 -13.87 7.57
N THR A 66 -13.52 -14.69 8.30
CA THR A 66 -14.95 -14.88 8.11
C THR A 66 -15.73 -14.04 9.12
N GLY A 67 -16.85 -13.45 8.69
CA GLY A 67 -17.74 -12.66 9.56
C GLY A 67 -17.50 -11.14 9.52
N THR A 68 -18.43 -10.41 10.17
CA THR A 68 -18.53 -8.94 10.11
C THR A 68 -17.91 -8.23 11.32
N ASN A 69 -17.61 -8.94 12.41
CA ASN A 69 -16.99 -8.39 13.62
C ASN A 69 -15.48 -8.65 13.59
N LYS A 70 -14.73 -7.69 13.06
CA LYS A 70 -13.27 -7.70 13.16
C LYS A 70 -12.88 -6.70 14.25
N GLU A 71 -12.46 -7.21 15.40
CA GLU A 71 -11.83 -6.35 16.41
C GLU A 71 -10.53 -5.81 15.84
N ARG A 72 -10.33 -4.50 15.99
CA ARG A 72 -9.10 -3.84 15.57
C ARG A 72 -8.03 -4.17 16.60
N MET A 73 -6.96 -4.80 16.15
CA MET A 73 -5.73 -4.94 16.90
C MET A 73 -5.00 -3.60 16.95
N ASP A 74 -4.44 -3.27 18.10
CA ASP A 74 -3.46 -2.20 18.21
C ASP A 74 -2.11 -2.63 17.62
N GLU A 75 -1.18 -1.68 17.54
CA GLU A 75 0.13 -1.89 16.93
C GLU A 75 0.98 -2.90 17.70
N ASP A 76 0.93 -2.88 19.03
CA ASP A 76 1.66 -3.81 19.89
C ASP A 76 1.16 -5.25 19.71
N GLN A 77 -0.16 -5.43 19.59
CA GLN A 77 -0.78 -6.71 19.29
C GLN A 77 -0.37 -7.26 17.92
N CYS A 78 -0.37 -6.42 16.88
CA CYS A 78 0.10 -6.82 15.55
C CYS A 78 1.56 -7.28 15.59
N LEU A 79 2.43 -6.48 16.22
CA LEU A 79 3.87 -6.78 16.32
C LEU A 79 4.13 -8.06 17.12
N ALA A 80 3.37 -8.32 18.19
CA ALA A 80 3.47 -9.56 18.96
C ALA A 80 3.15 -10.79 18.08
N LEU A 81 2.05 -10.74 17.31
CA LEU A 81 1.66 -11.83 16.41
C LEU A 81 2.70 -12.09 15.30
N MET A 82 3.35 -11.04 14.80
CA MET A 82 4.46 -11.19 13.86
C MET A 82 5.66 -11.89 14.49
N ARG A 83 6.07 -11.46 15.69
CA ARG A 83 7.22 -12.04 16.40
C ARG A 83 6.97 -13.51 16.78
N GLU A 84 5.73 -13.87 17.07
CA GLU A 84 5.31 -15.25 17.34
C GLU A 84 5.19 -16.11 16.07
N GLY A 85 5.34 -15.52 14.88
CA GLY A 85 5.23 -16.22 13.60
C GLY A 85 3.79 -16.58 13.22
N GLU A 86 2.79 -15.91 13.80
CA GLU A 86 1.37 -16.15 13.52
C GLU A 86 0.87 -15.37 12.28
N VAL A 87 1.63 -14.35 11.87
CA VAL A 87 1.38 -13.50 10.70
C VAL A 87 2.49 -13.73 9.68
N VAL A 88 2.12 -14.02 8.42
CA VAL A 88 3.09 -14.10 7.31
C VAL A 88 3.28 -12.74 6.67
N ILE A 89 2.18 -12.01 6.48
CA ILE A 89 2.17 -10.72 5.78
C ILE A 89 1.30 -9.75 6.57
N GLU A 90 1.86 -8.61 6.94
CA GLU A 90 1.07 -7.40 7.20
C GLU A 90 1.25 -6.42 6.05
N VAL A 91 0.13 -6.04 5.44
CA VAL A 91 0.12 -4.94 4.49
C VAL A 91 0.19 -3.65 5.30
N ALA A 92 1.41 -3.13 5.43
CA ALA A 92 1.68 -1.84 6.04
C ALA A 92 1.57 -0.73 4.99
N SER A 93 1.09 0.43 5.41
CA SER A 93 1.14 1.65 4.62
C SER A 93 1.81 2.74 5.45
N SER A 94 2.84 3.40 4.90
CA SER A 94 3.49 4.52 5.56
C SER A 94 2.78 5.84 5.23
N GLU A 95 1.47 5.89 5.44
CA GLU A 95 0.66 7.10 5.18
C GLU A 95 1.09 8.30 6.05
N LYS A 96 1.89 8.05 7.10
CA LYS A 96 2.45 9.06 8.01
C LYS A 96 3.88 9.50 7.62
N GLY A 97 4.37 9.14 6.43
CA GLY A 97 5.71 9.51 5.96
C GLY A 97 6.82 8.92 6.84
N LEU A 98 7.95 9.62 6.97
CA LEU A 98 9.11 9.16 7.75
C LEU A 98 8.72 8.78 9.19
N ALA A 99 7.87 9.57 9.87
CA ALA A 99 7.47 9.27 11.24
C ALA A 99 6.74 7.92 11.36
N GLY A 100 5.87 7.58 10.40
CA GLY A 100 5.21 6.28 10.37
C GLY A 100 6.17 5.14 10.08
N TYR A 101 7.05 5.34 9.09
CA TYR A 101 8.08 4.37 8.74
C TYR A 101 8.99 4.04 9.93
N SER A 102 9.47 5.06 10.64
CA SER A 102 10.34 4.88 11.81
C SER A 102 9.69 4.08 12.93
N ILE A 103 8.38 4.29 13.19
CA ILE A 103 7.65 3.53 14.22
C ILE A 103 7.58 2.04 13.83
N VAL A 104 7.22 1.76 12.58
CA VAL A 104 7.15 0.38 12.05
C VAL A 104 8.52 -0.29 12.15
N MET A 105 9.59 0.37 11.69
CA MET A 105 10.94 -0.20 11.73
C MET A 105 11.45 -0.43 13.15
N GLN A 106 11.16 0.50 14.09
CA GLN A 106 11.50 0.32 15.50
C GLN A 106 10.74 -0.87 16.11
N GLY A 107 9.45 -1.02 15.79
CA GLY A 107 8.62 -2.13 16.26
C GLY A 107 9.08 -3.49 15.73
N LEU A 108 9.47 -3.55 14.45
CA LEU A 108 10.02 -4.74 13.80
C LEU A 108 11.38 -5.15 14.38
N GLY A 109 12.19 -4.18 14.81
CA GLY A 109 13.55 -4.43 15.30
C GLY A 109 14.50 -4.86 14.18
N GLU A 110 15.63 -5.48 14.54
CA GLU A 110 16.68 -5.85 13.58
C GLU A 110 16.34 -7.07 12.71
N GLU A 111 15.40 -7.91 13.16
CA GLU A 111 15.02 -9.16 12.46
C GLU A 111 13.84 -8.98 11.50
N GLY A 112 13.09 -7.88 11.62
CA GLY A 112 11.96 -7.61 10.75
C GLY A 112 12.39 -6.81 9.51
N HIS A 113 11.86 -7.21 8.36
CA HIS A 113 12.18 -6.59 7.08
C HIS A 113 10.92 -6.06 6.40
N VAL A 114 10.96 -4.82 5.92
CA VAL A 114 9.95 -4.29 5.00
C VAL A 114 10.33 -4.74 3.60
N VAL A 115 9.49 -5.56 3.00
CA VAL A 115 9.62 -6.03 1.61
C VAL A 115 8.43 -5.56 0.79
N GLY A 116 8.64 -5.34 -0.50
CA GLY A 116 7.58 -5.02 -1.44
C GLY A 116 6.64 -6.21 -1.69
N PHE A 117 5.53 -5.91 -2.37
CA PHE A 117 4.60 -6.92 -2.88
C PHE A 117 5.30 -7.89 -3.84
N PRO A 118 4.86 -9.15 -3.89
CA PRO A 118 5.38 -10.09 -4.87
C PRO A 118 5.05 -9.60 -6.29
N THR A 119 6.04 -9.64 -7.18
CA THR A 119 5.94 -9.30 -8.61
C THR A 119 6.67 -10.38 -9.43
N GLU A 120 6.47 -10.46 -10.74
CA GLU A 120 7.17 -11.44 -11.59
C GLU A 120 8.71 -11.28 -11.53
N GLU A 121 9.20 -10.04 -11.45
CA GLU A 121 10.64 -9.73 -11.39
C GLU A 121 11.23 -9.75 -9.97
N GLY A 122 10.41 -9.96 -8.94
CA GLY A 122 10.86 -10.04 -7.54
C GLY A 122 9.89 -9.38 -6.56
N SER A 123 10.31 -8.27 -5.95
CA SER A 123 9.56 -7.57 -4.90
C SER A 123 9.44 -6.09 -5.26
N GLY A 124 8.21 -5.55 -5.25
CA GLY A 124 7.90 -4.18 -5.64
C GLY A 124 7.16 -3.42 -4.54
N SER A 125 7.69 -2.28 -4.12
CA SER A 125 7.01 -1.35 -3.21
C SER A 125 6.35 -0.23 -4.01
N TYR A 126 5.25 0.33 -3.50
CA TYR A 126 4.48 1.33 -4.25
C TYR A 126 4.30 2.64 -3.51
N VAL A 127 4.41 3.75 -4.24
CA VAL A 127 3.90 5.06 -3.82
C VAL A 127 2.51 5.26 -4.41
N THR A 128 1.59 5.75 -3.58
CA THR A 128 0.25 6.15 -3.99
C THR A 128 -0.01 7.60 -3.57
N SER A 129 -0.71 8.37 -4.42
CA SER A 129 -1.19 9.70 -4.04
C SER A 129 -2.33 9.55 -3.05
N TYR A 130 -2.09 9.82 -1.77
CA TYR A 130 -3.14 9.75 -0.76
C TYR A 130 -4.18 10.88 -0.97
N SER A 131 -5.44 10.50 -1.14
CA SER A 131 -6.69 11.29 -1.01
C SER A 131 -6.87 12.59 -1.81
N TYR A 132 -5.86 13.12 -2.52
CA TYR A 132 -5.97 14.40 -3.25
C TYR A 132 -5.56 14.33 -4.73
N GLY A 133 -5.23 13.14 -5.21
CA GLY A 133 -4.93 12.89 -6.63
C GLY A 133 -3.67 13.60 -7.13
N TYR A 134 -3.57 13.70 -8.44
CA TYR A 134 -2.47 14.39 -9.13
C TYR A 134 -2.87 15.82 -9.47
N LEU A 135 -1.91 16.74 -9.44
CA LEU A 135 -2.07 18.05 -10.05
C LEU A 135 -2.10 17.86 -11.58
N VAL A 136 -3.26 18.08 -12.19
CA VAL A 136 -3.47 17.89 -13.64
C VAL A 136 -3.90 19.20 -14.31
N VAL A 137 -3.46 19.39 -15.56
CA VAL A 137 -3.76 20.57 -16.36
C VAL A 137 -4.57 20.17 -17.58
N ASN A 138 -5.69 20.86 -17.81
CA ASN A 138 -6.46 20.66 -19.04
C ASN A 138 -5.59 21.02 -20.26
N ALA A 139 -5.42 20.08 -21.19
CA ALA A 139 -4.58 20.26 -22.37
C ALA A 139 -4.99 21.46 -23.27
N GLN A 140 -6.25 21.87 -23.21
CA GLN A 140 -6.85 22.96 -23.99
C GLN A 140 -6.88 24.30 -23.26
N THR A 141 -6.32 24.40 -22.04
CA THR A 141 -6.29 25.68 -21.31
C THR A 141 -5.48 26.74 -22.05
N ALA A 142 -5.96 27.99 -22.01
CA ALA A 142 -5.23 29.15 -22.48
C ALA A 142 -4.19 29.65 -21.46
N TYR A 143 -4.25 29.18 -20.20
CA TYR A 143 -3.47 29.70 -19.07
C TYR A 143 -2.34 28.75 -18.63
N LYS A 144 -1.67 28.09 -19.59
CA LYS A 144 -0.65 27.08 -19.27
C LYS A 144 0.51 27.65 -18.47
N GLU A 145 0.93 28.88 -18.77
CA GLU A 145 2.07 29.52 -18.12
C GLU A 145 1.75 29.91 -16.67
N GLU A 146 0.59 30.48 -16.42
CA GLU A 146 0.14 30.89 -15.08
C GLU A 146 -0.07 29.68 -14.17
N ILE A 147 -0.68 28.60 -14.70
CA ILE A 147 -0.84 27.35 -13.98
C ILE A 147 0.53 26.74 -13.67
N GLY A 148 1.47 26.78 -14.62
CA GLY A 148 2.85 26.34 -14.40
C GLY A 148 3.53 27.08 -13.24
N LYS A 149 3.40 28.42 -13.20
CA LYS A 149 3.93 29.24 -12.09
C LYS A 149 3.28 28.88 -10.75
N PHE A 150 1.98 28.62 -10.75
CA PHE A 150 1.27 28.19 -9.55
C PHE A 150 1.75 26.82 -9.06
N PHE A 151 1.95 25.85 -9.95
CA PHE A 151 2.52 24.55 -9.59
C PHE A 151 3.96 24.69 -9.06
N SER A 152 4.78 25.54 -9.70
CA SER A 152 6.14 25.82 -9.21
C SER A 152 6.14 26.40 -7.79
N LEU A 153 5.20 27.29 -7.46
CA LEU A 153 5.03 27.80 -6.10
C LEU A 153 4.64 26.68 -5.13
N LEU A 154 3.63 25.86 -5.46
CA LEU A 154 3.19 24.76 -4.57
C LEU A 154 4.29 23.73 -4.30
N LEU A 155 5.18 23.52 -5.28
CA LEU A 155 6.23 22.49 -5.25
C LEU A 155 7.63 23.07 -4.94
N ASP A 156 7.73 24.36 -4.63
CA ASP A 156 9.00 24.92 -4.18
C ASP A 156 9.36 24.43 -2.79
N TYR A 157 10.60 24.66 -2.40
CA TYR A 157 11.15 24.14 -1.15
C TYR A 157 10.40 24.67 0.08
N ASP A 158 10.15 25.98 0.14
CA ASP A 158 9.55 26.64 1.30
C ASP A 158 8.10 26.20 1.52
N ASN A 159 7.30 26.14 0.45
CA ASN A 159 5.91 25.68 0.54
C ASN A 159 5.82 24.19 0.88
N GLN A 160 6.77 23.38 0.39
CA GLN A 160 6.83 21.96 0.72
C GLN A 160 7.30 21.71 2.16
N LEU A 161 8.17 22.56 2.72
CA LEU A 161 8.59 22.51 4.11
C LEU A 161 7.43 22.80 5.08
N GLU A 162 6.46 23.60 4.65
CA GLU A 162 5.24 23.92 5.42
C GLU A 162 4.17 22.82 5.41
N THR A 163 4.48 21.62 4.88
CA THR A 163 3.55 20.48 4.89
C THR A 163 3.60 19.70 6.22
N ASP A 164 2.65 18.78 6.43
CA ASP A 164 2.59 17.90 7.62
C ASP A 164 3.64 16.76 7.58
N GLY A 165 4.90 17.10 7.22
CA GLY A 165 6.01 16.14 7.12
C GLY A 165 5.89 15.14 5.96
N LYS A 166 5.12 15.50 4.91
CA LYS A 166 4.83 14.64 3.74
C LYS A 166 5.08 15.40 2.44
N SER A 167 6.33 15.77 2.22
CA SER A 167 6.73 16.42 0.97
C SER A 167 6.91 15.41 -0.16
N VAL A 168 6.66 15.86 -1.40
CA VAL A 168 7.08 15.12 -2.59
C VAL A 168 8.55 15.37 -2.95
N ARG A 169 9.27 16.18 -2.17
CA ARG A 169 10.69 16.46 -2.35
C ARG A 169 11.52 15.81 -1.25
N MET A 170 12.53 15.05 -1.66
CA MET A 170 13.41 14.31 -0.75
C MET A 170 14.34 15.23 0.05
N ASP A 171 14.75 16.36 -0.53
CA ASP A 171 15.55 17.38 0.14
C ASP A 171 14.81 17.99 1.34
N VAL A 172 13.54 18.33 1.16
CA VAL A 172 12.67 18.85 2.24
C VAL A 172 12.48 17.82 3.35
N ILE A 173 12.26 16.54 3.02
CA ILE A 173 12.12 15.48 4.04
C ILE A 173 13.40 15.38 4.88
N ARG A 174 14.56 15.37 4.22
CA ARG A 174 15.87 15.29 4.86
C ARG A 174 16.11 16.48 5.79
N ASP A 175 15.88 17.69 5.30
CA ASP A 175 16.13 18.93 6.05
C ASP A 175 15.08 19.17 7.16
N SER A 176 13.96 18.45 7.14
CA SER A 176 12.96 18.46 8.20
C SER A 176 13.39 17.67 9.45
N VAL A 177 14.44 16.84 9.37
CA VAL A 177 14.94 16.09 10.52
C VAL A 177 16.05 16.86 11.21
N TYR A 178 15.91 17.10 12.52
CA TYR A 178 16.93 17.81 13.30
C TYR A 178 17.08 17.23 14.70
N TYR A 179 18.26 17.38 15.28
CA TYR A 179 18.50 17.06 16.68
C TYR A 179 18.09 18.25 17.56
N ASN A 180 17.24 18.03 18.55
CA ASN A 180 16.84 19.01 19.53
C ASN A 180 17.66 18.86 20.83
N PRO A 181 18.57 19.79 21.15
CA PRO A 181 19.40 19.69 22.37
C PRO A 181 18.63 19.82 23.68
N GLN A 182 17.40 20.36 23.67
CA GLN A 182 16.60 20.51 24.89
C GLN A 182 15.92 19.20 25.30
N THR A 183 15.50 18.41 24.31
CA THR A 183 14.90 17.09 24.50
C THR A 183 15.92 15.96 24.34
N GLU A 184 17.14 16.29 23.91
CA GLU A 184 18.25 15.39 23.61
C GLU A 184 17.90 14.29 22.58
N ARG A 185 17.01 14.60 21.62
CA ARG A 185 16.46 13.63 20.64
C ARG A 185 16.36 14.19 19.23
N TYR A 186 16.23 13.31 18.24
CA TYR A 186 15.86 13.71 16.88
C TYR A 186 14.35 13.92 16.76
N GLU A 187 13.99 15.00 16.09
CA GLU A 187 12.61 15.41 15.83
C GLU A 187 12.40 15.64 14.34
N LEU A 188 11.16 15.43 13.91
CA LEU A 188 10.68 15.79 12.58
C LEU A 188 9.91 17.09 12.65
N LEU A 189 10.41 18.09 11.95
CA LEU A 189 9.69 19.31 11.65
C LEU A 189 8.49 19.01 10.75
N CYS A 190 7.31 19.45 11.18
CA CYS A 190 6.08 19.39 10.39
C CYS A 190 5.15 20.55 10.75
N PHE A 191 4.01 20.65 10.05
CA PHE A 191 3.03 21.71 10.27
C PHE A 191 1.65 21.11 10.45
N SER A 192 0.94 21.50 11.53
CA SER A 192 -0.44 21.07 11.76
C SER A 192 -1.43 21.77 10.82
N ASN A 193 -1.07 22.96 10.36
CA ASN A 193 -1.74 23.80 9.37
C ASN A 193 -0.76 24.88 8.89
N ILE A 194 -1.09 25.58 7.81
CA ILE A 194 -0.24 26.65 7.24
C ILE A 194 0.16 27.64 8.35
N GLY A 195 1.47 27.86 8.49
CA GLY A 195 2.07 28.77 9.47
C GLY A 195 2.19 28.25 10.92
N ASN A 196 1.60 27.10 11.27
CA ASN A 196 1.68 26.53 12.61
C ASN A 196 2.69 25.39 12.66
N LYS A 197 3.94 25.77 12.93
CA LYS A 197 5.08 24.87 13.09
C LYS A 197 4.88 23.97 14.31
N VAL A 198 5.04 22.67 14.13
CA VAL A 198 5.07 21.67 15.20
C VAL A 198 6.26 20.72 14.98
N SER A 199 6.70 20.06 16.04
CA SER A 199 7.67 18.98 15.92
C SER A 199 7.06 17.67 16.42
N LYS A 200 7.38 16.58 15.73
CA LYS A 200 7.02 15.22 16.12
C LYS A 200 8.29 14.50 16.53
N GLU A 201 8.23 13.79 17.64
CA GLU A 201 9.30 12.88 18.03
C GLU A 201 9.43 11.76 16.99
N LEU A 202 10.66 11.43 16.62
CA LEU A 202 10.95 10.29 15.74
C LEU A 202 11.30 9.06 16.57
N ALA A 203 10.72 7.92 16.19
CA ALA A 203 11.24 6.62 16.61
C ALA A 203 12.67 6.44 16.07
N LEU A 204 13.55 5.88 16.91
CA LEU A 204 14.98 5.76 16.66
C LEU A 204 15.42 4.30 16.69
N LYS A 205 16.55 4.04 16.04
CA LYS A 205 17.27 2.77 16.14
C LYS A 205 17.80 2.57 17.56
N PRO A 206 18.16 1.33 17.96
CA PRO A 206 18.76 1.05 19.27
C PRO A 206 20.03 1.87 19.57
N ASP A 207 20.78 2.27 18.53
CA ASP A 207 21.98 3.10 18.65
C ASP A 207 21.70 4.61 18.76
N GLY A 208 20.42 5.01 18.72
CA GLY A 208 19.99 6.40 18.80
C GLY A 208 20.01 7.17 17.47
N SER A 209 20.37 6.53 16.36
CA SER A 209 20.30 7.14 15.02
C SER A 209 18.89 7.05 14.41
N THR A 210 18.64 7.83 13.36
CA THR A 210 17.33 7.89 12.68
C THR A 210 17.22 6.84 11.57
N TYR A 211 15.99 6.53 11.15
CA TYR A 211 15.69 5.72 9.94
C TYR A 211 15.60 6.56 8.66
N LEU A 212 16.16 7.78 8.64
CA LEU A 212 15.99 8.71 7.53
C LEU A 212 16.52 8.15 6.21
N GLU A 213 17.76 7.67 6.18
CA GLU A 213 18.35 7.16 4.93
C GLU A 213 17.59 5.92 4.42
N GLU A 214 17.23 4.99 5.31
CA GLU A 214 16.44 3.81 4.92
C GLU A 214 15.07 4.19 4.37
N PHE A 215 14.42 5.21 4.93
CA PHE A 215 13.16 5.71 4.41
C PHE A 215 13.34 6.34 3.03
N LEU A 216 14.41 7.11 2.83
CA LEU A 216 14.67 7.75 1.54
C LEU A 216 14.97 6.70 0.46
N ASP A 217 15.83 5.73 0.75
CA ASP A 217 16.12 4.59 -0.13
C ASP A 217 14.84 3.78 -0.45
N PHE A 218 13.99 3.56 0.56
CA PHE A 218 12.70 2.88 0.38
C PHE A 218 11.80 3.64 -0.59
N VAL A 219 11.64 4.96 -0.42
CA VAL A 219 10.82 5.79 -1.31
C VAL A 219 11.39 5.81 -2.74
N GLU A 220 12.71 5.88 -2.92
CA GLU A 220 13.34 5.82 -4.25
C GLU A 220 13.14 4.46 -4.94
N SER A 221 13.10 3.36 -4.17
CA SER A 221 12.85 2.03 -4.72
C SER A 221 11.40 1.81 -5.16
N CYS A 222 10.46 2.64 -4.69
CA CYS A 222 9.05 2.44 -4.94
C CYS A 222 8.63 2.85 -6.37
N GLN A 223 7.68 2.10 -6.94
CA GLN A 223 7.03 2.42 -8.20
C GLN A 223 5.66 3.09 -7.97
N PRO A 224 5.10 3.81 -8.95
CA PRO A 224 3.70 4.24 -8.87
C PRO A 224 2.76 3.04 -8.77
N VAL A 225 1.76 3.11 -7.89
CA VAL A 225 0.73 2.05 -7.83
C VAL A 225 0.04 1.89 -9.20
N PRO A 226 -0.14 0.66 -9.71
CA PRO A 226 -0.84 0.44 -10.98
C PRO A 226 -2.24 1.04 -10.98
N ASN A 227 -2.58 1.74 -12.06
CA ASN A 227 -3.91 2.32 -12.22
C ASN A 227 -4.87 1.29 -12.86
N ILE A 228 -5.49 0.47 -12.02
CA ILE A 228 -6.51 -0.47 -12.46
C ILE A 228 -7.86 0.26 -12.62
N PRO A 229 -8.50 0.21 -13.81
CA PRO A 229 -9.79 0.84 -14.01
C PRO A 229 -10.82 0.44 -12.96
N VAL A 230 -11.51 1.43 -12.40
CA VAL A 230 -12.50 1.21 -11.33
C VAL A 230 -13.55 0.17 -11.71
N GLN A 231 -13.94 0.11 -12.99
CA GLN A 231 -14.93 -0.83 -13.49
C GLN A 231 -14.45 -2.29 -13.40
N ILE A 232 -13.16 -2.55 -13.64
CA ILE A 232 -12.59 -3.90 -13.49
C ILE A 232 -12.64 -4.30 -12.01
N ARG A 233 -12.28 -3.38 -11.10
CA ARG A 233 -12.35 -3.63 -9.66
C ARG A 233 -13.78 -3.95 -9.20
N ILE A 234 -14.77 -3.25 -9.74
CA ILE A 234 -16.20 -3.48 -9.48
C ILE A 234 -16.62 -4.87 -9.98
N ILE A 235 -16.25 -5.24 -11.22
CA ILE A 235 -16.57 -6.56 -11.77
C ILE A 235 -15.99 -7.67 -10.89
N VAL A 236 -14.72 -7.57 -10.50
CA VAL A 236 -14.06 -8.56 -9.64
C VAL A 236 -14.76 -8.64 -8.28
N TYR A 237 -15.17 -7.50 -7.70
CA TYR A 237 -15.93 -7.49 -6.45
C TYR A 237 -17.25 -8.24 -6.55
N GLU A 238 -18.08 -7.87 -7.53
CA GLU A 238 -19.42 -8.43 -7.70
C GLU A 238 -19.40 -9.94 -7.92
N GLU A 239 -18.44 -10.44 -8.69
CA GLU A 239 -18.35 -11.87 -9.02
C GLU A 239 -17.66 -12.70 -7.93
N ALA A 240 -16.72 -12.10 -7.17
CA ALA A 240 -16.00 -12.80 -6.10
C ALA A 240 -16.79 -12.83 -4.78
N LEU A 241 -17.67 -11.85 -4.53
CA LEU A 241 -18.44 -11.76 -3.30
C LEU A 241 -19.28 -13.04 -3.03
N PRO A 242 -20.09 -13.57 -3.97
CA PRO A 242 -20.83 -14.82 -3.77
C PRO A 242 -19.93 -16.03 -3.45
N PHE A 243 -18.72 -16.08 -4.01
CA PHE A 243 -17.76 -17.14 -3.72
C PHE A 243 -17.24 -17.08 -2.28
N PHE A 244 -16.92 -15.88 -1.79
CA PHE A 244 -16.51 -15.69 -0.40
C PHE A 244 -17.66 -15.90 0.59
N GLU A 245 -18.89 -15.64 0.19
CA GLU A 245 -20.11 -15.97 0.97
C GLU A 245 -20.48 -17.47 0.92
N GLY A 246 -19.84 -18.24 0.01
CA GLY A 246 -20.05 -19.68 -0.11
C GLY A 246 -21.21 -20.10 -1.01
N SER A 247 -21.81 -19.18 -1.75
CA SER A 247 -22.92 -19.44 -2.68
C SER A 247 -22.47 -19.74 -4.12
N LYS A 248 -21.17 -19.57 -4.44
CA LYS A 248 -20.58 -19.82 -5.77
C LYS A 248 -19.26 -20.59 -5.67
N GLY A 249 -18.95 -21.41 -6.69
CA GLY A 249 -17.70 -22.16 -6.78
C GLY A 249 -16.53 -21.34 -7.33
N ALA A 250 -15.28 -21.73 -7.03
CA ALA A 250 -14.09 -20.98 -7.47
C ALA A 250 -13.95 -20.90 -9.00
N VAL A 251 -14.12 -22.02 -9.70
CA VAL A 251 -14.06 -22.10 -11.17
C VAL A 251 -15.15 -21.24 -11.81
N GLU A 252 -16.39 -21.36 -11.32
CA GLU A 252 -17.52 -20.58 -11.83
C GLU A 252 -17.32 -19.07 -11.60
N THR A 253 -16.72 -18.66 -10.47
CA THR A 253 -16.35 -17.27 -10.21
C THR A 253 -15.26 -16.78 -11.15
N ALA A 254 -14.21 -17.58 -11.34
CA ALA A 254 -13.12 -17.29 -12.26
C ALA A 254 -13.61 -17.06 -13.71
N GLU A 255 -14.45 -17.97 -14.22
CA GLU A 255 -15.06 -17.87 -15.56
C GLU A 255 -15.94 -16.62 -15.71
N ALA A 256 -16.70 -16.26 -14.67
CA ALA A 256 -17.56 -15.08 -14.70
C ALA A 256 -16.74 -13.77 -14.69
N ILE A 257 -15.68 -13.71 -13.88
CA ILE A 257 -14.74 -12.58 -13.87
C ILE A 257 -14.07 -12.46 -15.25
N GLN A 258 -13.53 -13.56 -15.78
CA GLN A 258 -12.91 -13.61 -17.11
C GLN A 258 -13.84 -13.02 -18.17
N SER A 259 -15.07 -13.53 -18.23
CA SER A 259 -16.04 -13.14 -19.26
C SER A 259 -16.40 -11.65 -19.19
N ARG A 260 -16.67 -11.14 -17.97
CA ARG A 260 -17.07 -9.74 -17.78
C ARG A 260 -15.92 -8.76 -17.95
N VAL A 261 -14.71 -9.10 -17.50
CA VAL A 261 -13.53 -8.25 -17.69
C VAL A 261 -13.11 -8.24 -19.16
N GLN A 262 -13.07 -9.39 -19.84
CA GLN A 262 -12.72 -9.43 -21.26
C GLN A 262 -13.70 -8.62 -22.12
N LEU A 263 -15.01 -8.72 -21.84
CA LEU A 263 -16.02 -7.90 -22.50
C LEU A 263 -15.74 -6.39 -22.33
N TYR A 264 -15.43 -5.97 -21.10
CA TYR A 264 -15.08 -4.58 -20.82
C TYR A 264 -13.82 -4.11 -21.56
N LEU A 265 -12.81 -4.98 -21.70
CA LEU A 265 -11.58 -4.68 -22.45
C LEU A 265 -11.87 -4.57 -23.95
N ASP A 266 -12.69 -5.46 -24.49
CA ASP A 266 -13.05 -5.49 -25.92
C ASP A 266 -13.85 -4.25 -26.35
N GLU A 267 -14.69 -3.70 -25.46
CA GLU A 267 -15.45 -2.46 -25.71
C GLU A 267 -14.58 -1.19 -25.76
N ARG A 268 -13.32 -1.27 -25.31
CA ARG A 268 -12.40 -0.12 -25.18
C ARG A 268 -11.20 -0.16 -26.13
N LYS A 269 -11.18 -1.11 -27.05
CA LYS A 269 -10.21 -1.19 -28.14
C LYS A 269 -10.45 -0.11 -29.20
#